data_AF-A0A0C9T4K2-F1
#
_entry.id   AF-A0A0C9T4K2-F1
#
_cell.length_a   1.000
_cell.length_b   1.000
_cell.length_c   1.000
_cell.angle_alpha   90.00
_cell.angle_beta   90.00
_cell.angle_gamma   90.00
#
_symmetry.space_group_name_H-M   'P 1'
#
loop_
_entity.id
_entity.type
_entity.pdbx_description
1 polymer ?
#
loop_
_entity_poly.entity_id
_entity_poly.type
_entity_poly.pdbx_seq_one_letter_code
_entity_poly.pdbx_strand_id
1 'polypeptide(L)'
;KETYGSGLLTFHIFCDAKNIPETECAPAIPSIISAFISTLAGAYLGSAISNYVSAIRVWHTIHSLNWTLNDSKTDALLNAASSLPPL
;
A
#
# COMPACT_ATOMS: atom_id res chain seq x y z
N LYS A 1 -16.97 4.90 -6.78
CA LYS A 1 -15.78 5.79 -6.59
C LYS A 1 -15.62 6.04 -5.09
N GLU A 2 -15.39 4.98 -4.31
CA GLU A 2 -15.36 5.03 -2.84
C GLU A 2 -14.14 4.28 -2.26
N THR A 3 -13.45 3.47 -3.08
CA THR A 3 -12.24 2.72 -2.72
C THR A 3 -10.96 3.54 -2.72
N TYR A 4 -10.95 4.71 -3.38
CA TYR A 4 -9.80 5.61 -3.41
C TYR A 4 -9.50 6.22 -2.04
N GLY A 5 -10.54 6.68 -1.34
CA GLY A 5 -10.40 7.24 0.01
C GLY A 5 -10.08 6.18 1.06
N SER A 6 -10.64 4.97 0.93
CA SER A 6 -10.41 3.91 1.91
C SER A 6 -8.98 3.36 1.85
N GLY A 7 -8.37 3.22 0.67
CA GLY A 7 -6.99 2.73 0.54
C GLY A 7 -5.96 3.67 1.17
N LEU A 8 -6.08 4.99 0.92
CA LEU A 8 -5.19 5.99 1.50
C LEU A 8 -5.38 6.10 3.02
N LEU A 9 -6.63 6.12 3.49
CA LEU A 9 -6.92 6.14 4.93
C LEU A 9 -6.35 4.91 5.63
N THR A 10 -6.53 3.72 5.06
CA THR A 10 -6.01 2.47 5.62
C THR A 10 -4.47 2.49 5.70
N PHE A 11 -3.81 3.08 4.71
CA PHE A 11 -2.36 3.26 4.72
C PHE A 11 -1.89 4.22 5.83
N HIS A 12 -2.57 5.35 6.02
CA HIS A 12 -2.23 6.27 7.12
C HIS A 12 -2.49 5.65 8.50
N ILE A 13 -3.58 4.91 8.67
CA ILE A 13 -3.85 4.14 9.91
C ILE A 13 -2.72 3.12 10.16
N PHE A 14 -2.25 2.44 9.12
CA PHE A 14 -1.10 1.55 9.21
C PHE A 14 0.18 2.28 9.63
N CYS A 15 0.48 3.42 9.02
CA CYS A 15 1.65 4.25 9.40
C CYS A 15 1.57 4.68 10.88
N ASP A 16 0.42 5.17 11.32
CA ASP A 16 0.17 5.61 12.71
C ASP A 16 0.35 4.44 13.70
N ALA A 17 -0.29 3.29 13.42
CA ALA A 17 -0.17 2.10 14.26
C ALA A 17 1.27 1.57 14.38
N LYS A 18 2.11 1.85 13.38
CA LYS A 18 3.53 1.47 13.36
C LYS A 18 4.47 2.59 13.85
N ASN A 19 3.93 3.74 14.28
CA ASN A 19 4.68 4.92 14.67
C ASN A 19 5.68 5.39 13.59
N ILE A 20 5.28 5.24 12.32
CA ILE A 20 6.07 5.68 11.17
C ILE A 20 5.90 7.20 11.05
N PRO A 21 6.98 7.99 11.06
CA PRO A 21 6.89 9.44 10.89
C PRO A 21 6.34 9.79 9.50
N GLU A 22 5.60 10.89 9.42
CA GLU A 22 4.96 11.33 8.16
C GLU A 22 5.98 11.48 7.02
N THR A 23 7.20 11.92 7.34
CA THR A 23 8.32 12.07 6.39
C THR A 23 8.78 10.75 5.76
N GLU A 24 8.45 9.61 6.35
CA GLU A 24 8.71 8.27 5.79
C GLU A 24 7.45 7.66 5.16
N CYS A 25 6.26 8.03 5.65
CA CYS A 25 4.98 7.66 5.05
C CYS A 25 4.76 8.40 3.70
N ALA A 26 5.38 9.59 3.54
CA ALA A 26 5.35 10.44 2.36
C ALA A 26 6.72 11.16 2.19
N PRO A 27 7.58 10.76 1.22
CA PRO A 27 7.33 9.79 0.16
C PRO A 27 7.46 8.34 0.67
N ALA A 28 6.43 7.52 0.43
CA ALA A 28 6.41 6.12 0.88
C ALA A 28 7.64 5.35 0.40
N ILE A 29 8.53 4.99 1.33
CA ILE A 29 9.71 4.18 1.01
C ILE A 29 9.28 2.73 0.67
N PRO A 30 10.04 2.01 -0.17
CA PRO A 30 9.59 0.71 -0.67
C PRO A 30 9.31 -0.33 0.42
N SER A 31 10.06 -0.27 1.53
CA SER A 31 9.89 -1.16 2.68
C SER A 31 8.55 -0.96 3.39
N ILE A 32 8.02 0.27 3.45
CA ILE A 32 6.75 0.57 4.11
C ILE A 32 5.58 0.02 3.30
N ILE A 33 5.60 0.20 1.97
CA ILE A 33 4.57 -0.38 1.10
C ILE A 33 4.62 -1.91 1.11
N SER A 34 5.82 -2.49 1.17
CA SER A 34 5.97 -3.94 1.31
C SER A 34 5.37 -4.45 2.63
N ALA A 35 5.68 -3.79 3.74
CA ALA A 35 5.12 -4.11 5.06
C ALA A 35 3.60 -3.93 5.11
N PHE A 36 3.08 -2.90 4.44
CA PHE A 36 1.64 -2.68 4.29
C PHE A 36 0.97 -3.84 3.55
N ILE A 37 1.49 -4.23 2.37
CA ILE A 37 0.97 -5.36 1.60
C ILE A 37 1.01 -6.65 2.42
N SER A 38 2.14 -6.93 3.10
CA SER A 38 2.27 -8.10 3.96
C SER A 38 1.30 -8.12 5.14
N THR A 39 0.93 -6.94 5.68
CA THR A 39 -0.03 -6.84 6.78
C THR A 39 -1.46 -7.17 6.33
N LEU A 40 -1.80 -6.90 5.07
CA LEU A 40 -3.12 -7.18 4.51
C LEU A 40 -3.24 -8.59 3.93
N ALA A 41 -2.10 -9.21 3.61
CA ALA A 41 -2.04 -10.54 3.01
C ALA A 41 -2.73 -11.58 3.91
N GLY A 42 -3.61 -12.41 3.33
CA GLY A 42 -4.40 -13.39 4.07
C GLY A 42 -5.55 -12.82 4.91
N ALA A 43 -5.73 -11.49 4.98
CA ALA A 43 -6.89 -10.84 5.60
C ALA A 43 -7.81 -10.17 4.57
N TYR A 44 -7.26 -9.78 3.42
CA TYR A 44 -7.98 -9.11 2.34
C TYR A 44 -7.82 -9.86 1.02
N LEU A 45 -8.79 -9.71 0.11
CA LEU A 45 -8.67 -10.17 -1.27
C LEU A 45 -7.49 -9.45 -1.96
N GLY A 46 -6.72 -10.19 -2.75
CA GLY A 46 -5.60 -9.63 -3.52
C GLY A 46 -5.97 -8.42 -4.39
N SER A 47 -7.17 -8.44 -4.99
CA SER A 47 -7.70 -7.31 -5.76
C SER A 47 -7.97 -6.07 -4.90
N ALA A 48 -8.37 -6.24 -3.64
CA ALA A 48 -8.56 -5.13 -2.71
C ALA A 48 -7.20 -4.51 -2.32
N ILE A 49 -6.20 -5.34 -2.04
CA ILE A 49 -4.84 -4.89 -1.73
C ILE A 49 -4.24 -4.12 -2.93
N SER A 50 -4.40 -4.63 -4.15
CA SER A 50 -3.95 -3.96 -5.38
C SER A 50 -4.63 -2.60 -5.59
N ASN A 51 -5.94 -2.52 -5.31
CA ASN A 51 -6.67 -1.26 -5.36
C ASN A 51 -6.15 -0.23 -4.34
N TYR A 52 -5.79 -0.67 -3.12
CA TYR A 52 -5.21 0.22 -2.11
C TYR A 52 -3.84 0.74 -2.53
N VAL A 53 -2.95 -0.14 -3.01
CA VAL A 53 -1.63 0.27 -3.51
C VAL A 53 -1.75 1.25 -4.68
N SER A 54 -2.71 1.02 -5.58
CA SER A 54 -3.00 1.93 -6.70
C SER A 54 -3.48 3.30 -6.23
N ALA A 55 -4.34 3.36 -5.21
CA ALA A 55 -4.81 4.61 -4.63
C ALA A 55 -3.66 5.42 -4.00
N ILE A 56 -2.78 4.74 -3.25
CA ILE A 56 -1.59 5.37 -2.63
C ILE A 56 -0.66 5.93 -3.71
N ARG A 57 -0.41 5.17 -4.79
CA ARG A 57 0.41 5.63 -5.92
C ARG A 57 -0.17 6.89 -6.57
N VAL A 58 -1.47 6.88 -6.88
CA VAL A 58 -2.14 8.04 -7.49
C VAL A 58 -2.07 9.26 -6.58
N TRP A 59 -2.26 9.09 -5.26
CA TRP A 59 -2.13 10.19 -4.30
C TRP A 59 -0.72 10.80 -4.29
N HIS A 60 0.32 9.96 -4.30
CA HIS A 60 1.72 10.41 -4.37
C HIS A 60 2.01 11.17 -5.68
N THR A 61 1.53 10.66 -6.82
CA THR A 61 1.66 11.35 -8.11
C THR A 61 1.00 12.73 -8.11
N ILE A 62 -0.21 12.85 -7.54
CA ILE A 62 -0.94 14.13 -7.45
C ILE A 62 -0.18 15.15 -6.58
N HIS A 63 0.44 14.69 -5.49
CA HIS A 63 1.17 15.56 -4.57
C HIS A 63 2.64 15.78 -4.96
N SER A 64 3.05 15.33 -6.15
CA SER A 64 4.44 15.42 -6.62
C SER A 64 5.45 14.77 -5.66
N LEU A 65 5.00 13.75 -4.92
CA LEU A 65 5.85 12.96 -4.04
C LEU A 65 6.46 11.81 -4.85
N ASN A 66 7.77 11.64 -4.73
CA ASN A 66 8.48 10.66 -5.56
C ASN A 66 8.08 9.22 -5.22
N TRP A 67 7.41 8.54 -6.15
CA TRP A 67 7.14 7.11 -6.06
C TRP A 67 8.40 6.32 -6.41
N THR A 68 9.14 5.86 -5.39
CA THR A 68 10.44 5.16 -5.57
C THR A 68 10.30 3.65 -5.77
N LEU A 69 9.08 3.10 -5.69
CA LEU A 69 8.83 1.67 -5.82
C LEU A 69 8.96 1.20 -7.27
N ASN A 70 9.78 0.17 -7.47
CA ASN A 70 9.86 -0.54 -8.74
C ASN A 70 8.59 -1.36 -8.96
N ASP A 71 7.88 -1.10 -10.06
CA ASP A 71 6.65 -1.79 -10.45
C ASP A 71 6.75 -3.31 -10.40
N SER A 72 7.91 -3.89 -10.77
CA SER A 72 8.13 -5.34 -10.73
C SER A 72 8.20 -5.93 -9.32
N LYS A 73 8.77 -5.21 -8.35
CA LYS A 73 8.80 -5.64 -6.95
C LYS A 73 7.42 -5.55 -6.31
N THR A 74 6.68 -4.48 -6.61
CA THR A 74 5.29 -4.34 -6.13
C THR A 74 4.38 -5.41 -6.71
N ASP A 75 4.53 -5.73 -7.99
CA ASP A 75 3.73 -6.77 -8.65
C ASP A 75 4.00 -8.16 -8.05
N ALA A 76 5.29 -8.49 -7.83
CA ALA A 76 5.66 -9.74 -7.17
C ALA A 76 5.06 -9.87 -5.75
N LEU A 77 5.07 -8.79 -4.97
CA LEU A 77 4.47 -8.76 -3.63
C LEU A 77 2.94 -8.86 -3.67
N LEU A 78 2.29 -8.19 -4.61
CA LEU A 78 0.84 -8.27 -4.80
C LEU A 78 0.41 -9.68 -5.23
N ASN A 79 1.16 -10.32 -6.14
CA ASN A 79 0.92 -11.69 -6.55
C ASN A 79 1.09 -12.67 -5.37
N ALA A 80 2.15 -12.50 -4.58
CA ALA A 80 2.37 -13.30 -3.38
C ALA A 80 1.23 -13.14 -2.35
N ALA A 81 0.81 -11.90 -2.08
CA ALA A 81 -0.30 -11.61 -1.18
C ALA A 81 -1.64 -12.16 -1.69
N SER A 82 -1.86 -12.14 -3.02
CA SER A 82 -3.07 -12.65 -3.67
C SER A 82 -3.15 -14.18 -3.68
N SER A 83 -2.01 -14.87 -3.57
CA SER A 83 -1.95 -16.34 -3.52
C SER A 83 -2.37 -16.90 -2.16
N LEU A 84 -2.46 -16.06 -1.13
CA LEU A 84 -2.91 -16.47 0.19
C LEU A 84 -4.44 -16.34 0.26
N PRO A 85 -5.19 -17.43 0.50
CA PRO A 85 -6.63 -17.33 0.72
C PRO A 85 -6.90 -16.49 1.99
N PRO A 86 -7.94 -15.63 2.00
CA PRO A 86 -8.33 -14.95 3.22
C PRO A 86 -8.73 -15.96 4.30
N LEU A 87 -8.19 -15.79 5.51
CA LEU A 87 -8.47 -16.59 6.70
C LEU A 87 -9.90 -16.39 7.21
#